data_AF-A0A8T8TSG6-F1
#
_entry.id   AF-A0A8T8TSG6-F1
#
_cell.length_a   1.000
_cell.length_b   1.000
_cell.length_c   1.000
_cell.angle_alpha   90.00
_cell.angle_beta   90.00
_cell.angle_gamma   90.00
#
_symmetry.space_group_name_H-M   'P 1'
#
loop_
_entity.id
_entity.type
_entity.pdbx_description
1 polymer ?
#
loop_
_entity_poly.entity_id
_entity_poly.type
_entity_poly.pdbx_seq_one_letter_code
_entity_poly.pdbx_strand_id
1 'polypeptide(L)'
;MSHRGRTFIERDSRGRERLVLSRSGSHHRSSSQGRRPIRDLLDEAETREEALTAEIRSLQSRLSFAQRDQWHLQNLRTEHQKVVNEHYGCRHLQAQLEAQVREVRRVETLLAEEESRNDRLTHKNEKLEEKIRLMKRGSREGEGLRESYEQKALEVEVLRQRLIERDHEIRDRDDALRLAETRIAEKNSRIVYLKDFLRTQGFRVE
;
A
#
# COMPACT_ATOMS: atom_id res chain seq x y z
N MET A 1 28.91 74.15 16.46
CA MET A 1 28.55 73.97 17.88
C MET A 1 27.38 73.00 17.97
N SER A 2 27.51 71.93 18.75
CA SER A 2 26.53 70.82 18.85
C SER A 2 25.32 71.23 19.71
N HIS A 3 24.11 71.31 19.12
CA HIS A 3 22.88 71.47 19.89
C HIS A 3 22.49 70.16 20.58
N ARG A 4 22.70 70.08 21.90
CA ARG A 4 22.16 69.03 22.77
C ARG A 4 20.64 69.18 22.84
N GLY A 5 19.90 68.34 22.12
CA GLY A 5 18.45 68.21 22.32
C GLY A 5 18.16 67.64 23.71
N ARG A 6 17.25 68.27 24.48
CA ARG A 6 16.80 67.73 25.77
C ARG A 6 15.77 66.62 25.54
N THR A 7 16.08 65.42 25.98
CA THR A 7 15.15 64.28 26.07
C THR A 7 14.45 64.29 27.42
N PHE A 8 13.14 64.04 27.46
CA PHE A 8 12.41 63.74 28.69
C PHE A 8 11.68 62.40 28.58
N ILE A 9 11.38 61.79 29.72
CA ILE A 9 10.74 60.46 29.81
C ILE A 9 9.24 60.69 30.07
N GLU A 10 8.40 60.09 29.23
CA GLU A 10 6.94 60.06 29.41
C GLU A 10 6.51 58.60 29.67
N ARG A 11 5.52 58.41 30.55
CA ARG A 11 4.89 57.10 30.80
C ARG A 11 3.57 57.01 30.05
N ASP A 12 3.44 56.01 29.20
CA ASP A 12 2.16 55.69 28.55
C ASP A 12 1.13 55.19 29.57
N SER A 13 -0.15 55.23 29.22
CA SER A 13 -1.32 54.70 29.93
C SER A 13 -1.19 53.24 30.43
N ARG A 14 -0.24 52.48 29.87
CA ARG A 14 0.11 51.09 30.26
C ARG A 14 1.39 51.00 31.12
N GLY A 15 1.90 52.12 31.64
CA GLY A 15 3.03 52.19 32.56
C GLY A 15 4.42 52.02 31.94
N ARG A 16 4.54 52.03 30.60
CA ARG A 16 5.84 51.93 29.92
C ARG A 16 6.45 53.30 29.68
N GLU A 17 7.73 53.44 30.03
CA GLU A 17 8.50 54.67 29.85
C GLU A 17 9.07 54.75 28.42
N ARG A 18 8.90 55.91 27.78
CA ARG A 18 9.52 56.21 26.47
C ARG A 18 10.26 57.54 26.52
N LEU A 19 11.45 57.55 25.93
CA LEU A 19 12.25 58.76 25.72
C LEU A 19 11.66 59.57 24.55
N VAL A 20 11.20 60.78 24.84
CA VAL A 20 10.67 61.73 23.85
C VAL A 20 11.67 62.87 23.67
N LEU A 21 12.09 63.07 22.41
CA LEU A 21 12.98 64.17 22.02
C LEU A 21 12.15 65.45 21.94
N SER A 22 12.37 66.39 22.86
CA SER A 22 11.77 67.72 22.76
C SER A 22 12.43 68.49 21.62
N ARG A 23 11.70 68.72 20.52
CA ARG A 23 12.09 69.73 19.53
C ARG A 23 11.86 71.11 20.15
N SER A 24 12.84 71.62 20.89
CA SER A 24 12.82 73.00 21.36
C SER A 24 13.06 73.95 20.18
N GLY A 25 12.06 74.76 19.89
CA GLY A 25 12.25 76.10 19.32
C GLY A 25 11.93 76.27 17.84
N SER A 26 10.65 76.47 17.52
CA SER A 26 10.25 77.62 16.72
C SER A 26 8.77 77.94 16.97
N HIS A 27 8.55 78.89 17.87
CA HIS A 27 7.40 79.79 17.74
C HIS A 27 7.60 80.60 16.46
N HIS A 28 7.13 80.06 15.34
CA HIS A 28 6.64 80.86 14.23
C HIS A 28 5.15 80.58 14.11
N ARG A 29 4.37 81.44 14.78
CA ARG A 29 3.06 81.82 14.27
C ARG A 29 3.29 82.50 12.92
N SER A 30 3.54 81.71 11.87
CA SER A 30 3.42 82.16 10.49
C SER A 30 1.94 82.17 10.14
N SER A 31 1.24 83.19 10.64
CA SER A 31 -0.14 83.52 10.27
C SER A 31 -0.19 84.15 8.87
N SER A 32 0.44 83.50 7.90
CA SER A 32 0.44 83.87 6.47
C SER A 32 0.83 82.71 5.54
N GLN A 33 0.90 81.48 6.02
CA GLN A 33 0.88 80.31 5.15
C GLN A 33 -0.58 80.09 4.76
N GLY A 34 -0.92 80.53 3.54
CA GLY A 34 -2.26 80.86 3.07
C GLY A 34 -3.36 80.00 3.67
N ARG A 35 -4.39 80.65 4.24
CA ARG A 35 -5.67 80.00 4.52
C ARG A 35 -6.14 79.37 3.21
N ARG A 36 -5.85 78.08 3.02
CA ARG A 36 -6.53 77.30 1.99
C ARG A 36 -8.00 77.42 2.33
N PRO A 37 -8.84 77.93 1.41
CA PRO A 37 -10.27 77.97 1.66
C PRO A 37 -10.71 76.54 2.02
N ILE A 38 -11.62 76.42 2.98
CA ILE A 38 -12.13 75.12 3.45
C ILE A 38 -12.59 74.25 2.27
N ARG A 39 -13.08 74.90 1.21
CA ARG A 39 -13.42 74.28 -0.06
C ARG A 39 -12.26 73.50 -0.70
N ASP A 40 -11.05 74.06 -0.78
CA ASP A 40 -9.90 73.34 -1.36
C ASP A 40 -9.51 72.10 -0.53
N LEU A 41 -9.69 72.17 0.81
CA LEU A 41 -9.45 71.01 1.68
C LEU A 41 -10.53 69.94 1.52
N LEU A 42 -11.78 70.34 1.26
CA LEU A 42 -12.87 69.42 0.94
C LEU A 42 -12.65 68.79 -0.44
N ASP A 43 -12.28 69.56 -1.46
CA ASP A 43 -11.98 69.07 -2.80
C ASP A 43 -10.77 68.09 -2.77
N GLU A 44 -9.73 68.39 -1.98
CA GLU A 44 -8.58 67.48 -1.76
C GLU A 44 -8.98 66.20 -1.02
N ALA A 45 -9.93 66.29 -0.08
CA ALA A 45 -10.46 65.11 0.61
C ALA A 45 -11.34 64.25 -0.31
N GLU A 46 -12.21 64.87 -1.12
CA GLU A 46 -13.07 64.19 -2.09
C GLU A 46 -12.24 63.45 -3.15
N THR A 47 -11.25 64.12 -3.75
CA THR A 47 -10.33 63.49 -4.72
C THR A 47 -9.55 62.33 -4.12
N ARG A 48 -9.13 62.44 -2.84
CA ARG A 48 -8.47 61.34 -2.13
C ARG A 48 -9.42 60.18 -1.85
N GLU A 49 -10.67 60.47 -1.48
CA GLU A 49 -11.70 59.45 -1.27
C GLU A 49 -12.00 58.69 -2.57
N GLU A 50 -12.13 59.40 -3.68
CA GLU A 50 -12.33 58.81 -5.00
C GLU A 50 -11.16 57.91 -5.42
N ALA A 51 -9.93 58.38 -5.21
CA ALA A 51 -8.72 57.61 -5.51
C ALA A 51 -8.63 56.32 -4.66
N LEU A 52 -8.89 56.42 -3.35
CA LEU A 52 -8.93 55.26 -2.46
C LEU A 52 -10.06 54.30 -2.83
N THR A 53 -11.22 54.82 -3.22
CA THR A 53 -12.35 53.99 -3.68
C THR A 53 -12.00 53.24 -4.97
N ALA A 54 -11.30 53.88 -5.90
CA ALA A 54 -10.80 53.23 -7.11
C ALA A 54 -9.77 52.14 -6.79
N GLU A 55 -8.86 52.40 -5.85
CA GLU A 55 -7.86 51.42 -5.41
C GLU A 55 -8.52 50.21 -4.73
N ILE A 56 -9.49 50.44 -3.85
CA ILE A 56 -10.28 49.38 -3.21
C ILE A 56 -10.94 48.50 -4.26
N ARG A 57 -11.59 49.10 -5.27
CA ARG A 57 -12.22 48.35 -6.37
C ARG A 57 -11.20 47.52 -7.15
N SER A 58 -10.03 48.09 -7.46
CA SER A 58 -8.93 47.38 -8.14
C SER A 58 -8.43 46.19 -7.33
N LEU A 59 -8.20 46.38 -6.03
CA LEU A 59 -7.77 45.31 -5.11
C LEU A 59 -8.82 44.22 -4.98
N GLN A 60 -10.10 44.57 -4.90
CA GLN A 60 -11.21 43.62 -4.89
C GLN A 60 -11.26 42.80 -6.19
N SER A 61 -11.10 43.43 -7.35
CA SER A 61 -11.00 42.71 -8.62
C SER A 61 -9.81 41.75 -8.63
N ARG A 62 -8.62 42.19 -8.23
CA ARG A 62 -7.43 41.33 -8.15
C ARG A 62 -7.61 40.15 -7.19
N LEU A 63 -8.22 40.40 -6.03
CA LEU A 63 -8.53 39.34 -5.06
C LEU A 63 -9.50 38.32 -5.66
N SER A 64 -10.54 38.77 -6.36
CA SER A 64 -11.50 37.88 -7.02
C SER A 64 -10.84 37.01 -8.10
N PHE A 65 -9.90 37.55 -8.87
CA PHE A 65 -9.12 36.77 -9.85
C PHE A 65 -8.22 35.76 -9.16
N ALA A 66 -7.48 36.16 -8.13
CA ALA A 66 -6.60 35.27 -7.38
C ALA A 66 -7.37 34.12 -6.71
N GLN A 67 -8.57 34.38 -6.18
CA GLN A 67 -9.45 33.35 -5.61
C GLN A 67 -9.94 32.36 -6.66
N ARG A 68 -10.31 32.82 -7.86
CA ARG A 68 -10.67 31.94 -8.97
C ARG A 68 -9.50 31.08 -9.42
N ASP A 69 -8.32 31.68 -9.56
CA ASP A 69 -7.11 30.95 -9.95
C ASP A 69 -6.74 29.88 -8.92
N GLN A 70 -6.85 30.21 -7.63
CA GLN A 70 -6.63 29.24 -6.56
C GLN A 70 -7.62 28.07 -6.63
N TRP A 71 -8.89 28.35 -6.88
CA TRP A 71 -9.91 27.31 -7.07
C TRP A 71 -9.61 26.43 -8.30
N HIS A 72 -9.22 27.04 -9.42
CA HIS A 72 -8.81 26.31 -10.62
C HIS A 72 -7.58 25.42 -10.38
N LEU A 73 -6.58 25.91 -9.66
CA LEU A 73 -5.39 25.12 -9.29
C LEU A 73 -5.76 23.94 -8.39
N GLN A 74 -6.70 24.12 -7.45
CA GLN A 74 -7.16 23.04 -6.59
C GLN A 74 -7.89 21.96 -7.41
N ASN A 75 -8.73 22.36 -8.36
CA ASN A 75 -9.38 21.41 -9.27
C ASN A 75 -8.36 20.66 -10.11
N LEU A 76 -7.37 21.36 -10.68
CA LEU A 76 -6.33 20.73 -11.49
C LEU A 76 -5.51 19.72 -10.69
N ARG A 77 -5.18 20.03 -9.43
CA ARG A 77 -4.52 19.07 -8.52
C ARG A 77 -5.38 17.84 -8.26
N THR A 78 -6.68 18.03 -8.08
CA THR A 78 -7.62 16.93 -7.84
C THR A 78 -7.71 16.02 -9.06
N GLU A 79 -7.84 16.59 -10.26
CA GLU A 79 -7.85 15.83 -11.51
C GLU A 79 -6.51 15.12 -11.76
N HIS A 80 -5.39 15.80 -11.51
CA HIS A 80 -4.07 15.17 -11.61
C HIS A 80 -3.95 13.94 -10.69
N GLN A 81 -4.42 14.05 -9.45
CA GLN A 81 -4.40 12.91 -8.52
C GLN A 81 -5.26 11.75 -9.01
N LYS A 82 -6.43 12.02 -9.61
CA LYS A 82 -7.27 10.97 -10.22
C LYS A 82 -6.52 10.22 -11.33
N VAL A 83 -5.92 10.96 -12.26
CA VAL A 83 -5.16 10.36 -13.38
C VAL A 83 -3.96 9.55 -12.87
N VAL A 84 -3.26 10.05 -11.86
CA VAL A 84 -2.15 9.30 -11.23
C VAL A 84 -2.65 7.99 -10.62
N ASN A 85 -3.76 8.01 -9.89
CA ASN A 85 -4.35 6.81 -9.30
C ASN A 85 -4.81 5.81 -10.38
N GLU A 86 -5.45 6.29 -11.45
CA GLU A 86 -5.83 5.46 -12.60
C GLU A 86 -4.61 4.80 -13.25
N HIS A 87 -3.52 5.56 -13.45
CA HIS A 87 -2.28 5.04 -14.02
C HIS A 87 -1.63 3.94 -13.16
N TYR A 88 -1.65 4.12 -11.84
CA TYR A 88 -1.22 3.05 -10.91
C TYR A 88 -2.12 1.81 -11.04
N GLY A 89 -3.43 1.99 -11.19
CA GLY A 89 -4.39 0.91 -11.46
C GLY A 89 -4.07 0.16 -12.76
N CYS A 90 -3.80 0.88 -13.85
CA CYS A 90 -3.43 0.28 -15.13
C CYS A 90 -2.14 -0.54 -15.04
N ARG A 91 -1.10 -0.03 -14.37
CA ARG A 91 0.15 -0.77 -14.17
C ARG A 91 -0.06 -2.06 -13.38
N HIS A 92 -0.91 -2.03 -12.36
CA HIS A 92 -1.23 -3.22 -11.58
C HIS A 92 -1.95 -4.27 -12.44
N LEU A 93 -2.95 -3.86 -13.21
CA LEU A 93 -3.66 -4.75 -14.14
C LEU A 93 -2.74 -5.34 -15.21
N GLN A 94 -1.80 -4.54 -15.74
CA GLN A 94 -0.81 -5.03 -16.69
C GLN A 94 0.08 -6.13 -16.07
N ALA A 95 0.56 -5.91 -14.84
CA ALA A 95 1.35 -6.93 -14.14
C ALA A 95 0.57 -8.22 -13.88
N GLN A 96 -0.73 -8.12 -13.56
CA GLN A 96 -1.62 -9.28 -13.42
C GLN A 96 -1.79 -10.02 -14.76
N LEU A 97 -2.00 -9.29 -15.85
CA LEU A 97 -2.13 -9.87 -17.18
C LEU A 97 -0.85 -10.61 -17.59
N GLU A 98 0.33 -10.01 -17.37
CA GLU A 98 1.62 -10.65 -17.66
C GLU A 98 1.86 -11.91 -16.82
N ALA A 99 1.37 -11.96 -15.58
CA ALA A 99 1.41 -13.15 -14.75
C ALA A 99 0.46 -14.24 -15.29
N GLN A 100 -0.76 -13.87 -15.70
CA GLN A 100 -1.72 -14.79 -16.30
C GLN A 100 -1.20 -15.36 -17.63
N VAL A 101 -0.59 -14.54 -18.49
CA VAL A 101 0.01 -15.00 -19.75
C VAL A 101 1.11 -16.03 -19.50
N ARG A 102 1.95 -15.82 -18.48
CA ARG A 102 2.98 -16.80 -18.09
C ARG A 102 2.36 -18.11 -17.61
N GLU A 103 1.30 -18.03 -16.83
CA GLU A 103 0.60 -19.19 -16.32
C GLU A 103 -0.08 -19.99 -17.45
N VAL A 104 -0.74 -19.31 -18.39
CA VAL A 104 -1.34 -19.95 -19.58
C VAL A 104 -0.28 -20.69 -20.38
N ARG A 105 0.87 -20.07 -20.67
CA ARG A 105 1.97 -20.74 -21.37
C ARG A 105 2.49 -21.98 -20.64
N ARG A 106 2.55 -21.92 -19.30
CA ARG A 106 2.93 -23.07 -18.46
C ARG A 106 1.94 -24.21 -18.62
N VAL A 107 0.64 -23.91 -18.54
CA VAL A 107 -0.44 -24.89 -18.69
C VAL A 107 -0.45 -25.48 -20.10
N GLU A 108 -0.28 -24.66 -21.14
CA GLU A 108 -0.16 -25.12 -22.53
C GLU A 108 1.01 -26.10 -22.71
N THR A 109 2.16 -25.82 -22.08
CA THR A 109 3.32 -26.71 -22.12
C THR A 109 3.02 -28.04 -21.46
N LEU A 110 2.40 -28.02 -20.27
CA LEU A 110 1.99 -29.24 -19.55
C LEU A 110 0.96 -30.04 -20.34
N LEU A 111 0.02 -29.36 -21.00
CA LEU A 111 -0.97 -30.01 -21.86
C LEU A 111 -0.30 -30.73 -23.03
N ALA A 112 0.63 -30.07 -23.71
CA ALA A 112 1.38 -30.68 -24.82
C ALA A 112 2.22 -31.90 -24.37
N GLU A 113 2.80 -31.84 -23.16
CA GLU A 113 3.52 -32.98 -22.57
C GLU A 113 2.59 -34.16 -22.28
N GLU A 114 1.41 -33.90 -21.71
CA GLU A 114 0.42 -34.94 -21.41
C GLU A 114 -0.21 -35.52 -22.69
N GLU A 115 -0.46 -34.71 -23.71
CA GLU A 115 -0.89 -35.18 -25.04
C GLU A 115 0.17 -36.11 -25.65
N SER A 116 1.45 -35.70 -25.64
CA SER A 116 2.54 -36.56 -26.13
C SER A 116 2.67 -37.85 -25.33
N ARG A 117 2.47 -37.80 -24.01
CA ARG A 117 2.47 -38.98 -23.15
C ARG A 117 1.30 -39.90 -23.50
N ASN A 118 0.12 -39.34 -23.73
CA ASN A 118 -1.07 -40.08 -24.11
C ASN A 118 -0.88 -40.79 -25.45
N ASP A 119 -0.33 -40.11 -26.46
CA ASP A 119 -0.01 -40.70 -27.77
C ASP A 119 0.97 -41.88 -27.66
N ARG A 120 1.95 -41.79 -26.75
CA ARG A 120 2.87 -42.92 -26.49
C ARG A 120 2.16 -44.09 -25.84
N LEU A 121 1.18 -43.82 -24.96
CA LEU A 121 0.41 -44.86 -24.28
C LEU A 121 -0.59 -45.52 -25.22
N THR A 122 -1.28 -44.76 -26.07
CA THR A 122 -2.18 -45.30 -27.10
C THR A 122 -1.42 -46.23 -28.03
N HIS A 123 -0.25 -45.81 -28.54
CA HIS A 123 0.58 -46.65 -29.39
C HIS A 123 1.10 -47.92 -28.69
N LYS A 124 1.44 -47.84 -27.39
CA LYS A 124 1.81 -49.01 -26.59
C LYS A 124 0.64 -49.96 -26.38
N ASN A 125 -0.55 -49.43 -26.12
CA ASN A 125 -1.77 -50.22 -25.96
C ASN A 125 -2.11 -50.94 -27.26
N GLU A 126 -2.05 -50.28 -28.41
CA GLU A 126 -2.25 -50.91 -29.72
C GLU A 126 -1.29 -52.10 -29.94
N LYS A 127 0.00 -51.93 -29.64
CA LYS A 127 1.00 -53.01 -29.73
C LYS A 127 0.70 -54.16 -28.78
N LEU A 128 0.28 -53.87 -27.55
CA LEU A 128 -0.07 -54.89 -26.57
C LEU A 128 -1.34 -55.65 -26.98
N GLU A 129 -2.35 -54.94 -27.49
CA GLU A 129 -3.56 -55.56 -28.03
C GLU A 129 -3.24 -56.47 -29.21
N GLU A 130 -2.40 -56.05 -30.14
CA GLU A 130 -1.97 -56.88 -31.27
C GLU A 130 -1.21 -58.12 -30.79
N LYS A 131 -0.28 -57.96 -29.83
CA LYS A 131 0.42 -59.09 -29.20
C LYS A 131 -0.56 -60.06 -28.52
N ILE A 132 -1.56 -59.55 -27.80
CA ILE A 132 -2.60 -60.38 -27.17
C ILE A 132 -3.42 -61.11 -28.25
N ARG A 133 -3.80 -60.44 -29.35
CA ARG A 133 -4.50 -61.07 -30.48
C ARG A 133 -3.67 -62.20 -31.09
N LEU A 134 -2.36 -62.01 -31.27
CA LEU A 134 -1.45 -63.02 -31.79
C LEU A 134 -1.28 -64.21 -30.83
N MET A 135 -1.12 -63.96 -29.53
CA MET A 135 -1.05 -65.03 -28.52
C MET A 135 -2.36 -65.84 -28.47
N LYS A 136 -3.52 -65.17 -28.53
CA LYS A 136 -4.82 -65.84 -28.60
C LYS A 136 -4.99 -66.69 -29.86
N ARG A 137 -4.36 -66.33 -30.99
CA ARG A 137 -4.36 -67.12 -32.23
C ARG A 137 -3.35 -68.26 -32.25
N GLY A 138 -2.21 -68.11 -31.58
CA GLY A 138 -1.13 -69.10 -31.55
C GLY A 138 -1.24 -70.14 -30.42
N SER A 139 -2.05 -69.90 -29.40
CA SER A 139 -2.05 -70.71 -28.18
C SER A 139 -3.13 -71.79 -28.18
N ARG A 140 -2.79 -72.99 -28.66
CA ARG A 140 -3.48 -74.24 -28.29
C ARG A 140 -3.13 -74.71 -26.85
N GLU A 141 -2.21 -74.02 -26.16
CA GLU A 141 -1.78 -74.26 -24.76
C GLU A 141 -2.23 -73.12 -23.80
N GLY A 142 -3.32 -72.40 -24.14
CA GLY A 142 -3.67 -71.10 -23.51
C GLY A 142 -4.23 -71.13 -22.09
N GLU A 143 -4.50 -72.30 -21.51
CA GLU A 143 -5.08 -72.40 -20.17
C GLU A 143 -4.06 -72.10 -19.06
N GLY A 144 -2.84 -72.63 -19.16
CA GLY A 144 -1.81 -72.42 -18.13
C GLY A 144 -1.27 -70.99 -18.04
N LEU A 145 -1.16 -70.29 -19.18
CA LEU A 145 -0.77 -68.86 -19.16
C LEU A 145 -1.87 -67.98 -18.59
N ARG A 146 -3.13 -68.27 -18.92
CA ARG A 146 -4.28 -67.52 -18.41
C ARG A 146 -4.39 -67.64 -16.90
N GLU A 147 -4.27 -68.85 -16.37
CA GLU A 147 -4.26 -69.11 -14.92
C GLU A 147 -3.10 -68.38 -14.22
N SER A 148 -1.91 -68.35 -14.83
CA SER A 148 -0.76 -67.60 -14.29
C SER A 148 -1.00 -66.09 -14.27
N TYR A 149 -1.63 -65.54 -15.31
CA TYR A 149 -2.03 -64.13 -15.34
C TYR A 149 -3.11 -63.79 -14.31
N GLU A 150 -4.10 -64.67 -14.14
CA GLU A 150 -5.16 -64.51 -13.14
C GLU A 150 -4.59 -64.58 -11.71
N GLN A 151 -3.64 -65.50 -11.43
CA GLN A 151 -2.91 -65.55 -10.17
C GLN A 151 -2.07 -64.28 -9.93
N LYS A 152 -1.36 -63.80 -10.95
CA LYS A 152 -0.56 -62.56 -10.88
C LYS A 152 -1.44 -61.33 -10.66
N ALA A 153 -2.62 -61.28 -11.26
CA ALA A 153 -3.58 -60.19 -11.07
C ALA A 153 -4.08 -60.14 -9.62
N LEU A 154 -4.43 -61.30 -9.04
CA LEU A 154 -4.82 -61.41 -7.63
C LEU A 154 -3.67 -61.03 -6.69
N GLU A 155 -2.43 -61.46 -6.98
CA GLU A 155 -1.25 -61.08 -6.21
C GLU A 155 -1.06 -59.55 -6.19
N VAL A 156 -1.21 -58.89 -7.34
CA VAL A 156 -1.12 -57.42 -7.46
C VAL A 156 -2.24 -56.73 -6.68
N GLU A 157 -3.45 -57.27 -6.70
CA GLU A 157 -4.59 -56.70 -5.99
C GLU A 157 -4.40 -56.78 -4.46
N VAL A 158 -3.92 -57.92 -3.95
CA VAL A 158 -3.54 -58.09 -2.54
C VAL A 158 -2.41 -57.12 -2.16
N LEU A 159 -1.40 -56.94 -3.02
CA LEU A 159 -0.31 -56.00 -2.76
C LEU A 159 -0.78 -54.54 -2.76
N ARG A 160 -1.72 -54.17 -3.63
CA ARG A 160 -2.35 -52.84 -3.61
C ARG A 160 -3.13 -52.60 -2.33
N GLN A 161 -3.88 -53.59 -1.87
CA GLN A 161 -4.63 -53.49 -0.62
C GLN A 161 -3.70 -53.32 0.59
N ARG A 162 -2.61 -54.11 0.65
CA ARG A 162 -1.57 -53.94 1.68
C ARG A 162 -0.89 -52.58 1.64
N LEU A 163 -0.68 -52.00 0.46
CA LEU A 163 -0.13 -50.66 0.32
C LEU A 163 -1.09 -49.61 0.90
N ILE A 164 -2.39 -49.72 0.60
CA ILE A 164 -3.41 -48.83 1.15
C ILE A 164 -3.46 -48.95 2.68
N GLU A 165 -3.45 -50.17 3.22
CA GLU A 165 -3.39 -50.42 4.67
C GLU A 165 -2.15 -49.78 5.30
N ARG A 166 -0.98 -49.94 4.68
CA ARG A 166 0.27 -49.30 5.15
C ARG A 166 0.21 -47.78 5.10
N ASP A 167 -0.37 -47.20 4.04
CA ASP A 167 -0.54 -45.75 3.95
C ASP A 167 -1.47 -45.22 5.04
N HIS A 168 -2.53 -45.97 5.40
CA HIS A 168 -3.38 -45.65 6.53
C HIS A 168 -2.63 -45.73 7.86
N GLU A 169 -1.88 -46.80 8.11
CA GLU A 169 -1.04 -46.94 9.32
C GLU A 169 -0.03 -45.79 9.46
N ILE A 170 0.60 -45.38 8.36
CA ILE A 170 1.56 -44.26 8.36
C ILE A 170 0.85 -42.95 8.72
N ARG A 171 -0.30 -42.66 8.12
CA ARG A 171 -1.09 -41.45 8.44
C ARG A 171 -1.51 -41.41 9.91
N ASP A 172 -2.04 -42.51 10.44
CA ASP A 172 -2.45 -42.59 11.84
C ASP A 172 -1.27 -42.36 12.79
N ARG A 173 -0.08 -42.89 12.44
CA ARG A 173 1.15 -42.67 13.19
C ARG A 173 1.62 -41.22 13.13
N ASP A 174 1.54 -40.59 11.96
CA ASP A 174 1.92 -39.18 11.79
C ASP A 174 0.99 -38.25 12.59
N ASP A 175 -0.30 -38.54 12.62
CA ASP A 175 -1.26 -37.78 13.43
C ASP A 175 -1.02 -37.97 14.94
N ALA A 176 -0.68 -39.19 15.37
CA ALA A 176 -0.26 -39.44 16.75
C ALA A 176 1.02 -38.69 17.13
N LEU A 177 2.01 -38.62 16.21
CA LEU A 177 3.24 -37.86 16.42
C LEU A 177 2.95 -36.36 16.53
N ARG A 178 2.13 -35.79 15.65
CA ARG A 178 1.72 -34.39 15.72
C ARG A 178 1.03 -34.04 17.04
N LEU A 179 0.15 -34.92 17.53
CA LEU A 179 -0.48 -34.75 18.85
C LEU A 179 0.52 -34.82 20.00
N ALA A 180 1.58 -35.63 19.88
CA ALA A 180 2.64 -35.68 20.88
C ALA A 180 3.49 -34.40 20.84
N GLU A 181 3.81 -33.88 19.66
CA GLU A 181 4.56 -32.64 19.46
C GLU A 181 3.83 -31.43 20.05
N THR A 182 2.52 -31.30 19.81
CA THR A 182 1.72 -30.19 20.39
C THR A 182 1.70 -30.26 21.92
N ARG A 183 1.51 -31.45 22.50
CA ARG A 183 1.60 -31.66 23.96
C ARG A 183 2.96 -31.29 24.53
N ILE A 184 4.05 -31.61 23.82
CA ILE A 184 5.41 -31.22 24.23
C ILE A 184 5.58 -29.71 24.14
N ALA A 185 5.11 -29.08 23.06
CA ALA A 185 5.17 -27.63 22.88
C ALA A 185 4.40 -26.89 23.99
N GLU A 186 3.21 -27.35 24.37
CA GLU A 186 2.43 -26.82 25.49
C GLU A 186 3.14 -26.98 26.84
N LYS A 187 3.75 -28.15 27.09
CA LYS A 187 4.55 -28.36 28.31
C LYS A 187 5.76 -27.43 28.34
N ASN A 188 6.44 -27.26 27.21
CA ASN A 188 7.60 -26.37 27.10
C ASN A 188 7.20 -24.91 27.30
N SER A 189 6.11 -24.44 26.70
CA SER A 189 5.62 -23.07 26.91
C SER A 189 5.21 -22.85 28.37
N ARG A 190 4.59 -23.85 29.02
CA ARG A 190 4.28 -23.80 30.44
C ARG A 190 5.53 -23.74 31.31
N ILE A 191 6.57 -24.52 30.99
CA ILE A 191 7.87 -24.46 31.69
C ILE A 191 8.46 -23.07 31.56
N VAL A 192 8.52 -22.49 30.35
CA VAL A 192 9.05 -21.14 30.12
C VAL A 192 8.26 -20.12 30.94
N TYR A 193 6.93 -20.14 30.87
CA TYR A 193 6.07 -19.27 31.67
C TYR A 193 6.35 -19.38 33.18
N LEU A 194 6.49 -20.60 33.70
CA LEU A 194 6.79 -20.83 35.11
C LEU A 194 8.21 -20.38 35.49
N LYS A 195 9.20 -20.60 34.63
CA LYS A 195 10.57 -20.09 34.83
C LYS A 195 10.56 -18.56 34.92
N ASP A 196 9.87 -17.88 34.02
CA ASP A 196 9.79 -16.42 34.02
C ASP A 196 8.98 -15.88 35.21
N PHE A 197 7.89 -16.55 35.59
CA PHE A 197 7.16 -16.23 36.82
C PHE A 197 8.06 -16.33 38.06
N LEU A 198 8.83 -17.41 38.20
CA LEU A 198 9.75 -17.57 39.34
C LEU A 198 10.89 -16.53 39.32
N ARG A 199 11.41 -16.18 38.14
CA ARG A 199 12.40 -15.09 37.99
C ARG A 199 11.85 -13.75 38.46
N THR A 200 10.60 -13.41 38.12
CA THR A 200 9.97 -12.15 38.58
C THR A 200 9.72 -12.14 40.08
N GLN A 201 9.57 -13.30 40.72
CA GLN A 201 9.52 -13.46 42.17
C GLN A 201 10.90 -13.46 42.86
N GLY A 202 11.99 -13.27 42.11
CA GLY A 202 13.35 -13.16 42.66
C GLY A 202 14.08 -14.50 42.86
N PHE A 203 13.51 -15.62 42.40
CA PHE A 203 14.18 -16.91 42.44
C PHE A 203 15.16 -17.07 41.27
N ARG A 204 16.34 -17.63 41.52
CA ARG A 204 17.29 -18.00 40.48
C ARG A 204 16.85 -19.33 39.84
N VAL A 205 16.57 -19.31 38.54
CA VAL A 205 16.12 -20.47 37.77
C VAL A 205 17.01 -20.65 36.54
N GLU A 206 17.68 -21.80 36.44
CA GLU A 206 18.46 -22.26 35.28
C GLU A 206 17.57 -23.01 34.29
#